data_AF-A0A9E3K6V0-F1
#
_entry.id   AF-A0A9E3K6V0-F1
#
_cell.length_a   1.000
_cell.length_b   1.000
_cell.length_c   1.000
_cell.angle_alpha   90.00
_cell.angle_beta   90.00
_cell.angle_gamma   90.00
#
_symmetry.space_group_name_H-M   'P 1'
#
loop_
_entity.id
_entity.type
_entity.pdbx_description
1 polymer ?
#
loop_
_entity_poly.entity_id
_entity_poly.type
_entity_poly.pdbx_seq_one_letter_code
_entity_poly.pdbx_strand_id
1 'polypeptide(L)'
;MRIDAVRAFLKARAPDISIIDQASSNATVLEAAAALGVAPGQIAKTLSLRAGDRVVLVVASGDARLDNRKVKDALGARPRMLAAEEVERLTGHPVGGVCPFGLAQPLPIYCDLSLRQFEVV
;
A
#
# COMPACT_ATOMS: atom_id res chain seq x y z
N MET A 1 10.08 5.50 4.17
CA MET A 1 9.81 4.88 2.84
C MET A 1 11.09 4.89 2.02
N ARG A 2 11.44 3.81 1.29
CA ARG A 2 12.60 3.80 0.36
C ARG A 2 12.28 4.54 -0.94
N ILE A 3 12.25 5.87 -0.88
CA ILE A 3 11.78 6.71 -1.99
C ILE A 3 12.59 6.54 -3.28
N ASP A 4 13.90 6.28 -3.20
CA ASP A 4 14.72 6.11 -4.40
C ASP A 4 14.39 4.82 -5.16
N ALA A 5 14.01 3.75 -4.45
CA ALA A 5 13.54 2.52 -5.09
C ALA A 5 12.20 2.75 -5.82
N VAL A 6 11.30 3.53 -5.21
CA VAL A 6 10.03 3.93 -5.83
C VAL A 6 10.28 4.78 -7.07
N ARG A 7 11.16 5.80 -6.99
CA ARG A 7 11.55 6.64 -8.13
C ARG A 7 12.10 5.80 -9.28
N ALA A 8 13.03 4.89 -9.00
CA ALA A 8 13.60 4.03 -10.01
C ALA A 8 12.55 3.13 -10.68
N PHE A 9 11.63 2.56 -9.87
CA PHE A 9 10.55 1.73 -10.37
C PHE A 9 9.60 2.51 -11.28
N LEU A 10 9.13 3.69 -10.85
CA LEU A 10 8.22 4.52 -11.63
C LEU A 10 8.88 5.05 -12.90
N LYS A 11 10.13 5.54 -12.83
CA LYS A 11 10.87 5.99 -14.02
C LYS A 11 10.96 4.92 -15.10
N ALA A 12 11.07 3.65 -14.72
CA ALA A 12 11.19 2.53 -15.66
C ALA A 12 9.84 2.04 -16.21
N ARG A 13 8.72 2.27 -15.52
CA ARG A 13 7.43 1.60 -15.80
C ARG A 13 6.24 2.54 -16.00
N ALA A 14 6.29 3.72 -15.41
CA ALA A 14 5.27 4.76 -15.44
C ALA A 14 5.95 6.14 -15.34
N PRO A 15 6.74 6.53 -16.36
CA PRO A 15 7.56 7.75 -16.33
C PRO A 15 6.74 9.05 -16.32
N ASP A 16 5.45 8.95 -16.64
CA ASP A 16 4.44 10.00 -16.56
C ASP A 16 3.96 10.28 -15.12
N ILE A 17 4.15 9.32 -14.20
CA ILE A 17 3.81 9.50 -12.79
C ILE A 17 4.89 10.32 -12.09
N SER A 18 4.51 11.47 -11.56
CA SER A 18 5.38 12.33 -10.75
C SER A 18 5.21 12.06 -9.26
N ILE A 19 6.32 12.02 -8.52
CA ILE A 19 6.31 11.92 -7.06
C ILE A 19 6.24 13.34 -6.49
N ILE A 20 5.24 13.58 -5.66
CA ILE A 20 5.11 14.82 -4.88
C ILE A 20 5.75 14.59 -3.52
N ASP A 21 6.83 15.30 -3.23
CA ASP A 21 7.49 15.29 -1.91
C ASP A 21 6.86 16.39 -1.05
N GLN A 22 6.08 16.00 -0.04
CA GLN A 22 5.46 16.93 0.89
C GLN A 22 6.27 17.00 2.20
N ALA A 23 6.58 18.21 2.66
CA ALA A 23 7.34 18.43 3.89
C ALA A 23 6.56 18.08 5.17
N SER A 24 5.23 17.94 5.08
CA SER A 24 4.34 17.58 6.18
C SER A 24 4.25 16.06 6.38
N SER A 25 4.03 15.62 7.61
CA SER A 25 3.76 14.21 7.92
C SER A 25 2.50 13.73 7.21
N ASN A 26 2.63 12.69 6.39
CA ASN A 26 1.53 11.97 5.74
C ASN A 26 1.40 10.55 6.31
N ALA A 27 1.64 10.39 7.62
CA ALA A 27 1.71 9.09 8.27
C ALA A 27 0.34 8.41 8.39
N THR A 28 -0.73 9.21 8.40
CA THR A 28 -2.11 8.71 8.41
C THR A 28 -2.86 9.10 7.14
N VAL A 29 -3.90 8.32 6.83
CA VAL A 29 -4.83 8.60 5.72
C VAL A 29 -5.43 9.99 5.82
N LEU A 30 -5.83 10.43 7.03
CA LEU A 30 -6.47 11.73 7.23
C LEU A 30 -5.50 12.89 6.99
N GLU A 31 -4.25 12.75 7.45
CA GLU A 31 -3.21 13.74 7.19
C GLU A 31 -2.89 13.85 5.70
N ALA A 32 -2.71 12.71 5.02
CA ALA A 32 -2.43 12.68 3.59
C ALA A 32 -3.59 13.27 2.77
N ALA A 33 -4.83 12.92 3.12
CA ALA A 33 -6.02 13.44 2.47
C ALA A 33 -6.14 14.97 2.64
N ALA A 34 -5.90 15.47 3.85
CA ALA A 34 -5.92 16.90 4.14
C ALA A 34 -4.80 17.65 3.38
N ALA A 35 -3.59 17.09 3.34
CA ALA A 35 -2.44 17.69 2.65
C ALA A 35 -2.61 17.73 1.13
N LEU A 36 -3.41 16.82 0.55
CA LEU A 36 -3.71 16.76 -0.88
C LEU A 36 -5.05 17.41 -1.25
N GLY A 37 -5.88 17.80 -0.26
CA GLY A 37 -7.20 18.37 -0.50
C GLY A 37 -8.21 17.38 -1.11
N VAL A 38 -8.06 16.08 -0.81
CA VAL A 38 -8.89 15.00 -1.36
C VAL A 38 -9.70 14.29 -0.28
N ALA A 39 -10.65 13.46 -0.69
CA ALA A 39 -11.40 12.61 0.24
C ALA A 39 -10.48 11.52 0.86
N PRO A 40 -10.66 11.13 2.14
CA PRO A 40 -9.90 10.05 2.76
C PRO A 40 -9.92 8.73 1.98
N GLY A 41 -11.03 8.40 1.33
CA GLY A 41 -11.13 7.21 0.48
C GLY A 41 -10.26 7.27 -0.78
N GLN A 42 -9.93 8.48 -1.25
CA GLN A 42 -9.07 8.67 -2.42
C GLN A 42 -7.60 8.34 -2.11
N ILE A 43 -7.21 8.26 -0.83
CA ILE A 43 -5.86 7.83 -0.46
C ILE A 43 -5.74 6.31 -0.56
N ALA A 44 -4.93 5.83 -1.50
CA ALA A 44 -4.59 4.42 -1.59
C ALA A 44 -3.57 4.01 -0.51
N LYS A 45 -4.01 3.27 0.52
CA LYS A 45 -3.13 2.71 1.56
C LYS A 45 -2.72 1.29 1.22
N THR A 46 -1.50 0.91 1.59
CA THR A 46 -0.99 -0.45 1.41
C THR A 46 -0.92 -1.20 2.73
N LEU A 47 -1.56 -2.36 2.80
CA LEU A 47 -1.52 -3.27 3.92
C LEU A 47 -0.63 -4.47 3.57
N SER A 48 0.31 -4.80 4.44
CA SER A 48 1.15 -5.99 4.29
C SER A 48 0.61 -7.12 5.16
N LEU A 49 0.25 -8.24 4.51
CA LEU A 49 -0.48 -9.34 5.13
C LEU A 49 0.25 -10.66 4.97
N ARG A 50 0.06 -11.53 5.96
CA ARG A 50 0.37 -12.95 5.88
C ARG A 50 -0.91 -13.77 6.03
N ALA A 51 -1.15 -14.67 5.07
CA ALA A 51 -2.24 -15.64 5.09
C ALA A 51 -1.63 -17.04 4.89
N GLY A 52 -1.54 -17.81 5.98
CA GLY A 52 -0.76 -19.05 6.00
C GLY A 52 0.71 -18.74 5.68
N ASP A 53 1.26 -19.41 4.67
CA ASP A 53 2.64 -19.22 4.21
C ASP A 53 2.79 -18.09 3.19
N ARG A 54 1.68 -17.53 2.70
CA ARG A 54 1.68 -16.49 1.65
C ARG A 54 1.82 -15.11 2.28
N VAL A 55 2.73 -14.30 1.74
CA VAL A 55 2.85 -12.87 2.03
C VAL A 55 2.31 -12.09 0.83
N VAL A 56 1.40 -11.16 1.08
CA VAL A 56 0.74 -10.36 0.03
C VAL A 56 0.64 -8.91 0.47
N LEU A 57 0.55 -8.01 -0.50
CA LEU A 57 0.15 -6.62 -0.26
C LEU A 57 -1.28 -6.40 -0.74
N VAL A 58 -2.04 -5.60 0.01
CA VAL A 58 -3.38 -5.16 -0.38
C VAL A 58 -3.37 -3.64 -0.44
N VAL A 59 -3.60 -3.10 -1.63
CA VAL A 59 -3.83 -1.67 -1.84
C VAL A 59 -5.33 -1.44 -1.72
N ALA A 60 -5.74 -0.61 -0.77
CA ALA A 60 -7.15 -0.37 -0.46
C ALA A 60 -7.44 1.13 -0.29
N SER A 61 -8.71 1.50 -0.43
CA SER A 61 -9.20 2.83 -0.08
C SER A 61 -8.84 3.20 1.36
N GLY A 62 -8.49 4.45 1.60
CA GLY A 62 -7.98 4.91 2.89
C GLY A 62 -8.98 4.71 4.02
N ASP A 63 -10.27 4.85 3.72
CA ASP A 63 -11.41 4.63 4.64
C ASP A 63 -11.87 3.16 4.71
N ALA A 64 -11.41 2.30 3.82
CA ALA A 64 -11.79 0.89 3.80
C ALA A 64 -11.10 0.10 4.92
N ARG A 65 -11.74 -0.98 5.36
CA ARG A 65 -11.18 -1.94 6.30
C ARG A 65 -11.06 -3.31 5.65
N LEU A 66 -10.01 -4.04 6.03
CA LEU A 66 -9.81 -5.39 5.52
C LEU A 66 -10.92 -6.33 6.01
N ASP A 67 -11.58 -7.01 5.08
CA ASP A 67 -12.52 -8.08 5.40
C ASP A 67 -11.74 -9.41 5.50
N ASN A 68 -11.52 -9.87 6.72
CA ASN A 68 -10.78 -11.11 7.00
C ASN A 68 -11.42 -12.35 6.37
N ARG A 69 -12.75 -12.37 6.18
CA ARG A 69 -13.44 -13.48 5.53
C ARG A 69 -13.13 -13.50 4.04
N LYS A 70 -13.25 -12.37 3.35
CA LYS A 70 -12.89 -12.27 1.92
C LYS A 70 -11.44 -12.69 1.67
N VAL A 71 -10.52 -12.29 2.54
CA VAL A 71 -9.11 -12.68 2.41
C VAL A 71 -8.92 -14.18 2.66
N LYS A 72 -9.59 -14.75 3.68
CA LYS A 72 -9.56 -16.20 3.92
C LYS A 72 -10.10 -16.97 2.72
N ASP A 73 -11.21 -16.53 2.14
CA ASP A 73 -11.84 -17.17 1.00
C ASP A 73 -10.94 -17.10 -0.25
N ALA A 74 -10.24 -15.98 -0.45
CA ALA A 74 -9.34 -15.78 -1.59
C ALA A 74 -7.95 -16.43 -1.43
N LEU A 75 -7.41 -16.49 -0.21
CA LEU A 75 -6.03 -16.92 0.06
C LEU A 75 -5.92 -18.25 0.82
N GLY A 76 -7.05 -18.83 1.23
CA GLY A 76 -7.13 -20.12 1.93
C GLY A 76 -6.82 -20.07 3.44
N ALA A 77 -6.47 -18.90 3.98
CA ALA A 77 -6.12 -18.74 5.39
C ALA A 77 -6.50 -17.37 5.95
N ARG A 78 -6.83 -17.32 7.24
CA ARG A 78 -7.14 -16.05 7.92
C ARG A 78 -5.91 -15.13 7.87
N PRO A 79 -6.05 -13.88 7.42
CA PRO A 79 -4.92 -12.96 7.38
C PRO A 79 -4.51 -12.48 8.77
N ARG A 80 -3.23 -12.12 8.88
CA ARG A 80 -2.68 -11.25 9.92
C ARG A 80 -1.81 -10.18 9.27
N MET A 81 -1.67 -9.02 9.90
CA MET A 81 -0.65 -8.06 9.50
C MET A 81 0.74 -8.71 9.64
N LEU A 82 1.67 -8.35 8.76
CA LEU A 82 3.08 -8.69 8.99
C LEU A 82 3.57 -8.09 10.30
N ALA A 83 4.42 -8.82 11.02
CA ALA A 83 5.10 -8.27 12.17
C ALA A 83 6.10 -7.19 11.74
N ALA A 84 6.35 -6.19 12.60
CA ALA A 84 7.11 -5.00 12.24
C ALA A 84 8.51 -5.34 11.69
N GLU A 85 9.14 -6.39 12.24
CA GLU A 85 10.47 -6.86 11.86
C GLU A 85 10.48 -7.57 10.50
N GLU A 86 9.32 -8.05 10.04
CA GLU A 86 9.16 -8.66 8.72
C GLU A 86 8.89 -7.63 7.63
N VAL A 87 8.22 -6.51 7.95
CA VAL A 87 7.74 -5.55 6.94
C VAL A 87 8.89 -5.01 6.11
N GLU A 88 9.93 -4.45 6.73
CA GLU A 88 11.05 -3.86 6.00
C GLU A 88 11.87 -4.91 5.26
N ARG A 89 12.10 -6.07 5.88
CA ARG A 89 12.83 -7.17 5.25
C ARG A 89 12.16 -7.69 3.99
N LEU A 90 10.84 -7.86 4.01
CA LEU A 90 10.09 -8.48 2.90
C LEU A 90 9.62 -7.47 1.86
N THR A 91 9.29 -6.25 2.27
CA THR A 91 8.78 -5.23 1.33
C THR A 91 9.87 -4.27 0.88
N GLY A 92 10.93 -4.09 1.67
CA GLY A 92 11.90 -3.01 1.52
C GLY A 92 11.43 -1.68 2.11
N HIS A 93 10.21 -1.60 2.64
CA HIS A 93 9.66 -0.35 3.19
C HIS A 93 9.45 -0.45 4.70
N PRO A 94 9.63 0.64 5.46
CA PRO A 94 9.35 0.63 6.89
C PRO A 94 7.85 0.51 7.17
N VAL A 95 7.51 0.09 8.38
CA VAL A 95 6.14 0.12 8.89
C VAL A 95 5.55 1.53 8.75
N GLY A 96 4.28 1.62 8.36
CA GLY A 96 3.58 2.90 8.14
C GLY A 96 3.93 3.60 6.82
N GLY A 97 4.95 3.13 6.08
CA GLY A 97 5.37 3.71 4.80
C GLY A 97 5.55 2.67 3.70
N VAL A 98 4.77 1.60 3.75
CA VAL A 98 4.79 0.52 2.75
C VAL A 98 4.21 1.05 1.44
N CYS A 99 5.04 1.02 0.39
CA CYS A 99 4.66 1.36 -0.97
C CYS A 99 4.49 0.07 -1.77
N PRO A 100 3.50 -0.05 -2.68
CA PRO A 100 3.36 -1.23 -3.53
C PRO A 100 4.37 -1.24 -4.69
N PHE A 101 5.22 -0.21 -4.80
CA PHE A 101 6.22 -0.03 -5.85
C PHE A 101 7.63 -0.07 -5.26
N GLY A 102 8.61 -0.49 -6.07
CA GLY A 102 10.01 -0.53 -5.62
C GLY A 102 10.31 -1.56 -4.53
N LEU A 103 9.53 -2.65 -4.49
CA LEU A 103 9.66 -3.69 -3.49
C LEU A 103 11.04 -4.38 -3.52
N ALA A 104 11.54 -4.78 -2.35
CA ALA A 104 12.81 -5.52 -2.22
C ALA A 104 12.78 -6.90 -2.91
N GLN A 105 11.60 -7.49 -3.03
CA GLN A 105 11.35 -8.75 -3.71
C GLN A 105 9.94 -8.72 -4.34
N PRO A 106 9.68 -9.55 -5.37
CA PRO A 106 8.33 -9.69 -5.91
C PRO A 106 7.36 -10.19 -4.83
N LEU A 107 6.25 -9.48 -4.65
CA LEU A 107 5.13 -9.89 -3.81
C LEU A 107 3.83 -9.78 -4.60
N PRO A 108 2.86 -10.70 -4.43
CA PRO A 108 1.53 -10.53 -4.98
C PRO A 108 0.85 -9.29 -4.40
N ILE A 109 0.25 -8.49 -5.27
CA ILE A 109 -0.46 -7.26 -4.91
C ILE A 109 -1.92 -7.41 -5.33
N TYR A 110 -2.83 -7.20 -4.38
CA TYR A 110 -4.27 -7.14 -4.63
C TYR A 110 -4.71 -5.68 -4.51
N CYS A 111 -5.50 -5.22 -5.47
CA CYS A 111 -6.06 -3.86 -5.46
C CYS A 111 -7.56 -3.94 -5.16
N ASP A 112 -8.02 -3.18 -4.17
CA ASP A 112 -9.43 -3.09 -3.83
C ASP A 112 -10.21 -2.44 -4.97
N LEU A 113 -11.28 -3.10 -5.41
CA LEU A 113 -12.15 -2.58 -6.46
C LEU A 113 -12.84 -1.28 -6.04
N SER A 114 -12.97 -1.00 -4.74
CA SER A 114 -13.54 0.26 -4.23
C SER A 114 -12.76 1.49 -4.73
N LEU A 115 -11.46 1.36 -5.00
CA LEU A 115 -10.64 2.46 -5.52
C LEU A 115 -11.10 2.96 -6.89
N ARG A 116 -11.80 2.11 -7.67
CA ARG A 116 -12.36 2.50 -8.98
C ARG A 116 -13.48 3.54 -8.90
N GLN A 117 -13.98 3.85 -7.70
CA GLN A 117 -14.94 4.94 -7.52
C GLN A 117 -14.30 6.32 -7.75
N PHE A 118 -12.97 6.41 -7.72
CA PHE A 118 -12.21 7.62 -7.99
C PHE A 118 -11.50 7.50 -9.34
N GLU A 119 -11.44 8.61 -10.09
CA GLU A 119 -10.68 8.69 -11.35
C GLU A 119 -9.17 8.63 -11.10
N VAL A 120 -8.73 9.21 -9.98
CA VAL A 120 -7.33 9.24 -9.52
C VAL A 120 -7.27 8.89 -8.04
N VAL A 121 -6.32 8.04 -7.63
CA VAL A 121 -6.03 7.64 -6.25
C VAL A 121 -4.54 7.69 -5.96
#